data_AF-A0A2C9KJ97-F1
#
_entry.id   AF-A0A2C9KJ97-F1
#
_cell.length_a   1.000
_cell.length_b   1.000
_cell.length_c   1.000
_cell.angle_alpha   90.00
_cell.angle_beta   90.00
_cell.angle_gamma   90.00
#
_symmetry.space_group_name_H-M   'P 1'
#
loop_
_entity.id
_entity.type
_entity.pdbx_description
1 polymer ?
#
loop_
_entity_poly.entity_id
_entity_poly.type
_entity_poly.pdbx_seq_one_letter_code
_entity_poly.pdbx_strand_id
1 'polypeptide(L)'
;MVIKREVAYGIVQGLSDFWKCEELQDFTVTLGTTKFGCHRFLLAACSGFFKGIFRSGMKETESNCVTLKDISSETFELILETLYTGHGVLTNDNVDDIWRAAHQLQIMFLIKECEDYVMHTLSLENYMKYYKLSRLLNSEPVTKVVWYFIVKNSSHFFKTNSFLKLSRSKVLNLITSQDLVADSEDDVIHAILRWVQFTSQDKVVNQKGKCSNNTSTNLDVTHTSTDVHKEDTPDQSSTQTENESSCKTMCKETLPHEDITSESPFKAQKMIHFFSKPDTRVKDLFDLLSKARLCLASHHCLEMLLSHPLVLFHQKTRDLAEKALLYVLQAGKRNGQWPSGAIFRNNDIYANSALSYVIRDKYAVSVTTFLFSRRSWLGFPKFFSEATITSFQLVVLDKTLYALGYFHDVNQKNRYPISILQLNGSSWCKKSFTFTLPFPIFSAVENESFIYFFSPIGKEVWKLDPATGNRGRMSDLPDECSISYVMSHEHLILVFYLCLESGVDTAIECFDTKQNSWRRLNNLEGPVKDIVSLKDDHATYLLQTSGDLWKLVQPQSNFVDFEHVVKLWSCDWPLHGAVTFLDDLYIYGVKDDNFSNDPKLRKSVDGLFKNIIYMHSKSNEKSIFMPYIVQQN
;
A
#
# COMPACT_ATOMS: atom_id res chain seq x y z
N MET A 1 -27.74 -36.44 11.93
CA MET A 1 -28.76 -36.54 13.00
C MET A 1 -29.21 -35.12 13.31
N VAL A 2 -30.48 -34.78 13.08
CA VAL A 2 -31.03 -33.47 13.46
C VAL A 2 -31.67 -33.65 14.84
N ILE A 3 -31.08 -33.07 15.88
CA ILE A 3 -31.65 -33.10 17.23
C ILE A 3 -32.68 -31.98 17.32
N LYS A 4 -33.91 -32.30 17.73
CA LYS A 4 -34.93 -31.28 17.98
C LYS A 4 -34.52 -30.42 19.17
N ARG A 5 -34.60 -29.10 19.02
CA ARG A 5 -34.13 -28.13 20.02
C ARG A 5 -34.82 -28.33 21.37
N GLU A 6 -36.11 -28.62 21.35
CA GLU A 6 -36.95 -28.82 22.53
C GLU A 6 -36.52 -30.08 23.31
N VAL A 7 -36.15 -31.14 22.58
CA VAL A 7 -35.67 -32.39 23.16
C VAL A 7 -34.30 -32.19 23.82
N ALA A 8 -33.38 -31.48 23.14
CA ALA A 8 -32.08 -31.14 23.72
C ALA A 8 -32.24 -30.30 24.98
N TYR A 9 -33.12 -29.29 24.93
CA TYR A 9 -33.40 -28.42 26.08
C TYR A 9 -33.95 -29.21 27.28
N GLY A 10 -34.91 -30.12 27.06
CA GLY A 10 -35.44 -30.95 28.14
C GLY A 10 -34.39 -31.83 28.81
N ILE A 11 -33.44 -32.39 28.03
CA ILE A 11 -32.32 -33.17 28.57
C ILE A 11 -31.39 -32.27 29.40
N VAL A 12 -30.99 -31.12 28.86
CA VAL A 12 -30.09 -30.18 29.55
C VAL A 12 -30.73 -29.65 30.84
N GLN A 13 -32.04 -29.37 30.83
CA GLN A 13 -32.77 -28.96 32.03
C GLN A 13 -32.70 -30.04 33.12
N GLY A 14 -32.96 -31.31 32.77
CA GLY A 14 -32.85 -32.41 33.72
C GLY A 14 -31.43 -32.60 34.27
N LEU A 15 -30.40 -32.44 33.43
CA LEU A 15 -29.00 -32.47 33.87
C LEU A 15 -28.68 -31.33 34.85
N SER A 16 -29.15 -30.12 34.55
CA SER A 16 -29.02 -28.96 35.43
C SER A 16 -29.71 -29.21 36.78
N ASP A 17 -30.90 -29.80 36.78
CA ASP A 17 -31.66 -30.07 38.01
C ASP A 17 -30.93 -31.10 38.90
N PHE A 18 -30.40 -32.19 38.32
CA PHE A 18 -29.56 -33.15 39.06
C PHE A 18 -28.32 -32.50 39.66
N TRP A 19 -27.68 -31.58 38.94
CA TRP A 19 -26.50 -30.88 39.46
C TRP A 19 -26.86 -29.95 40.63
N LYS A 20 -27.94 -29.16 40.52
CA LYS A 20 -28.39 -28.22 41.56
C LYS A 20 -28.90 -28.90 42.82
N CYS A 21 -29.53 -30.06 42.69
CA CYS A 21 -30.03 -30.85 43.81
C CYS A 21 -28.98 -31.80 44.42
N GLU A 22 -27.75 -31.81 43.88
CA GLU A 22 -26.66 -32.71 44.27
C GLU A 22 -27.02 -34.21 44.18
N GLU A 23 -27.90 -34.56 43.25
CA GLU A 23 -28.37 -35.93 43.05
C GLU A 23 -27.44 -36.71 42.13
N LEU A 24 -27.30 -38.03 42.37
CA LEU A 24 -26.58 -38.99 41.50
C LEU A 24 -25.11 -38.63 41.15
N GLN A 25 -24.49 -37.75 41.94
CA GLN A 25 -23.08 -37.41 41.78
C GLN A 25 -22.18 -38.60 42.16
N ASP A 26 -21.39 -39.07 41.21
CA ASP A 26 -20.54 -40.26 41.31
C ASP A 26 -19.04 -39.94 41.20
N PHE A 27 -18.68 -38.65 41.23
CA PHE A 27 -17.30 -38.18 41.17
C PHE A 27 -17.10 -36.83 41.86
N THR A 28 -15.91 -36.61 42.41
CA THR A 28 -15.52 -35.32 43.00
C THR A 28 -14.27 -34.74 42.36
N VAL A 29 -14.37 -33.51 41.87
CA VAL A 29 -13.22 -32.74 41.40
C VAL A 29 -12.78 -31.79 42.51
N THR A 30 -11.51 -31.86 42.89
CA THR A 30 -10.91 -31.02 43.95
C THR A 30 -9.98 -29.98 43.33
N LEU A 31 -10.16 -28.71 43.70
CA LEU A 31 -9.35 -27.56 43.28
C LEU A 31 -8.95 -26.78 44.55
N GLY A 32 -7.70 -26.93 44.98
CA GLY A 32 -7.25 -26.39 46.26
C GLY A 32 -8.07 -26.96 47.43
N THR A 33 -8.84 -26.11 48.10
CA THR A 33 -9.74 -26.50 49.21
C THR A 33 -11.17 -26.74 48.76
N THR A 34 -11.54 -26.34 47.54
CA THR A 34 -12.92 -26.45 47.03
C THR A 34 -13.14 -27.83 46.41
N LYS A 35 -14.30 -28.42 46.66
CA LYS A 35 -14.72 -29.71 46.11
C LYS A 35 -16.00 -29.53 45.30
N PHE A 36 -16.02 -30.09 44.10
CA PHE A 36 -17.16 -30.06 43.19
C PHE A 36 -17.66 -31.49 42.99
N GLY A 37 -18.90 -31.74 43.37
CA GLY A 37 -19.59 -32.98 43.05
C GLY A 37 -20.08 -32.97 41.60
N CYS A 38 -19.81 -34.05 40.87
CA CYS A 38 -20.00 -34.12 39.42
C CYS A 38 -20.48 -35.50 38.98
N HIS A 39 -20.92 -35.57 37.72
CA HIS A 39 -21.35 -36.80 37.08
C HIS A 39 -20.29 -37.29 36.07
N ARG A 40 -19.74 -38.49 36.27
CA ARG A 40 -18.68 -39.07 35.42
C ARG A 40 -19.09 -39.12 33.96
N PHE A 41 -20.32 -39.53 33.68
CA PHE A 41 -20.78 -39.69 32.29
C PHE A 41 -20.76 -38.36 31.54
N LEU A 42 -21.20 -37.26 32.18
CA LEU A 42 -21.24 -35.94 31.54
C LEU A 42 -19.84 -35.41 31.31
N LEU A 43 -18.98 -35.47 32.34
CA LEU A 43 -17.57 -35.10 32.21
C LEU A 43 -16.87 -35.91 31.10
N ALA A 44 -17.10 -37.23 31.03
CA ALA A 44 -16.54 -38.09 29.98
C ALA A 44 -17.08 -37.76 28.58
N ALA A 45 -18.35 -37.35 28.48
CA ALA A 45 -18.98 -36.99 27.22
C ALA A 45 -18.43 -35.67 26.67
N CYS A 46 -18.18 -34.70 27.54
CA CYS A 46 -17.77 -33.34 27.17
C CYS A 46 -16.25 -33.14 27.10
N SER A 47 -15.46 -33.89 27.89
CA SER A 47 -14.02 -33.68 28.07
C SER A 47 -13.20 -34.92 27.71
N GLY A 48 -12.25 -34.75 26.79
CA GLY A 48 -11.27 -35.80 26.45
C GLY A 48 -10.39 -36.21 27.64
N PHE A 49 -10.02 -35.23 28.48
CA PHE A 49 -9.23 -35.45 29.68
C PHE A 49 -9.95 -36.37 30.68
N PHE A 50 -11.18 -36.03 31.08
CA PHE A 50 -11.95 -36.85 32.02
C PHE A 50 -12.29 -38.22 31.42
N LYS A 51 -12.62 -38.28 30.12
CA LYS A 51 -12.81 -39.56 29.41
C LYS A 51 -11.57 -40.45 29.48
N GLY A 52 -10.37 -39.87 29.39
CA GLY A 52 -9.10 -40.56 29.56
C GLY A 52 -8.94 -41.11 30.98
N ILE A 53 -9.16 -40.27 32.01
CA ILE A 53 -9.08 -40.67 33.42
C ILE A 53 -10.04 -41.81 33.75
N PHE A 54 -11.27 -41.76 33.27
CA PHE A 54 -12.27 -42.80 33.58
C PHE A 54 -12.02 -44.11 32.85
N ARG A 55 -11.16 -44.11 31.81
CA ARG A 55 -10.79 -45.29 31.03
C ARG A 55 -9.40 -45.84 31.34
N SER A 56 -8.57 -45.11 32.09
CA SER A 56 -7.17 -45.47 32.33
C SER A 56 -6.98 -46.60 33.36
N GLY A 57 -7.98 -46.85 34.21
CA GLY A 57 -7.88 -47.85 35.28
C GLY A 57 -6.84 -47.48 36.36
N MET A 58 -6.54 -46.18 36.50
CA MET A 58 -5.58 -45.66 37.46
C MET A 58 -6.25 -45.33 38.81
N LYS A 59 -5.45 -44.90 39.80
CA LYS A 59 -5.89 -44.67 41.18
C LYS A 59 -7.07 -43.70 41.29
N GLU A 60 -7.16 -42.72 40.40
CA GLU A 60 -8.24 -41.75 40.30
C GLU A 60 -9.59 -42.39 39.90
N THR A 61 -9.54 -43.52 39.18
CA THR A 61 -10.71 -44.32 38.85
C THR A 61 -11.23 -45.11 40.07
N GLU A 62 -10.34 -45.44 41.02
CA GLU A 62 -10.65 -46.17 42.26
C GLU A 62 -11.09 -45.24 43.41
N SER A 63 -10.52 -44.02 43.49
CA SER A 63 -10.83 -43.06 44.55
C SER A 63 -12.06 -42.18 44.29
N ASN A 64 -12.71 -42.32 43.13
CA ASN A 64 -13.83 -41.48 42.66
C ASN A 64 -13.58 -39.97 42.80
N CYS A 65 -12.32 -39.55 42.76
CA CYS A 65 -11.95 -38.15 42.86
C CYS A 65 -10.68 -37.84 42.07
N VAL A 66 -10.57 -36.60 41.61
CA VAL A 66 -9.35 -36.07 40.99
C VAL A 66 -9.04 -34.69 41.52
N THR A 67 -7.75 -34.39 41.67
CA THR A 67 -7.29 -33.04 41.97
C THR A 67 -6.79 -32.39 40.69
N LEU A 68 -7.39 -31.27 40.29
CA LEU A 68 -6.92 -30.46 39.18
C LEU A 68 -5.92 -29.41 39.68
N LYS A 69 -4.88 -29.16 38.89
CA LYS A 69 -3.88 -28.13 39.12
C LYS A 69 -4.02 -27.05 38.05
N ASP A 70 -3.59 -25.83 38.37
CA ASP A 70 -3.49 -24.70 37.44
C ASP A 70 -4.82 -24.22 36.81
N ILE A 71 -5.95 -24.56 37.43
CA ILE A 71 -7.28 -24.03 37.13
C ILE A 71 -7.84 -23.44 38.44
N SER A 72 -8.44 -22.25 38.40
CA SER A 72 -9.09 -21.66 39.59
C SER A 72 -10.45 -22.31 39.86
N SER A 73 -10.88 -22.30 41.12
CA SER A 73 -12.22 -22.79 41.48
C SER A 73 -13.33 -22.03 40.75
N GLU A 74 -13.21 -20.70 40.60
CA GLU A 74 -14.22 -19.91 39.87
C GLU A 74 -14.26 -20.28 38.39
N THR A 75 -13.09 -20.46 37.76
CA THR A 75 -13.00 -20.85 36.34
C THR A 75 -13.65 -22.21 36.12
N PHE A 76 -13.38 -23.19 37.00
CA PHE A 76 -13.95 -24.52 36.86
C PHE A 76 -15.45 -24.54 37.13
N GLU A 77 -15.94 -23.74 38.08
CA GLU A 77 -17.37 -23.59 38.36
C GLU A 77 -18.12 -23.06 37.13
N LEU A 78 -17.61 -22.03 36.47
CA LEU A 78 -18.16 -21.51 35.21
C LEU A 78 -18.16 -22.56 34.10
N ILE A 79 -17.10 -23.35 33.99
CA ILE A 79 -17.04 -24.46 33.03
C ILE A 79 -18.13 -25.49 33.34
N LEU A 80 -18.26 -25.91 34.60
CA LEU A 80 -19.31 -26.85 35.02
C LEU A 80 -20.70 -26.30 34.74
N GLU A 81 -20.96 -25.05 35.06
CA GLU A 81 -22.22 -24.39 34.76
C GLU A 81 -22.53 -24.48 33.26
N THR A 82 -21.56 -24.17 32.39
CA THR A 82 -21.71 -24.34 30.94
C THR A 82 -21.96 -25.80 30.53
N LEU A 83 -21.28 -26.78 31.14
CA LEU A 83 -21.48 -28.20 30.84
C LEU A 83 -22.90 -28.68 31.20
N TYR A 84 -23.44 -28.23 32.33
CA TYR A 84 -24.73 -28.66 32.85
C TYR A 84 -25.92 -27.88 32.29
N THR A 85 -25.74 -26.61 31.95
CA THR A 85 -26.84 -25.72 31.55
C THR A 85 -26.80 -25.36 30.06
N GLY A 86 -25.66 -25.53 29.40
CA GLY A 86 -25.44 -25.01 28.04
C GLY A 86 -25.43 -23.48 27.96
N HIS A 87 -25.41 -22.75 29.09
CA HIS A 87 -25.36 -21.30 29.11
C HIS A 87 -23.95 -20.78 28.81
N GLY A 88 -23.86 -19.79 27.92
CA GLY A 88 -22.62 -19.11 27.58
C GLY A 88 -22.27 -18.06 28.62
N VAL A 89 -21.18 -18.27 29.36
CA VAL A 89 -20.74 -17.41 30.48
C VAL A 89 -19.50 -16.56 30.14
N LEU A 90 -19.10 -16.52 28.87
CA LEU A 90 -17.86 -15.86 28.43
C LEU A 90 -17.95 -14.33 28.51
N THR A 91 -16.95 -13.73 29.14
CA THR A 91 -16.73 -12.29 29.26
C THR A 91 -15.27 -11.95 28.93
N ASN A 92 -14.96 -10.69 28.67
CA ASN A 92 -13.57 -10.24 28.45
C ASN A 92 -12.64 -10.53 29.64
N ASP A 93 -13.20 -10.66 30.84
CA ASP A 93 -12.46 -10.87 32.08
C ASP A 93 -12.15 -12.36 32.32
N ASN A 94 -13.06 -13.26 31.96
CA ASN A 94 -12.91 -14.70 32.25
C ASN A 94 -12.45 -15.55 31.04
N VAL A 95 -12.57 -15.04 29.81
CA VAL A 95 -12.33 -15.86 28.60
C VAL A 95 -10.91 -16.40 28.52
N ASP A 96 -9.91 -15.66 29.01
CA ASP A 96 -8.51 -16.10 28.98
C ASP A 96 -8.29 -17.38 29.81
N ASP A 97 -8.90 -17.42 31.00
CA ASP A 97 -8.75 -18.53 31.95
C ASP A 97 -9.62 -19.71 31.55
N ILE A 98 -10.87 -19.46 31.13
CA ILE A 98 -11.75 -20.51 30.60
C ILE A 98 -11.13 -21.15 29.36
N TRP A 99 -10.53 -20.38 28.47
CA TRP A 99 -9.92 -20.93 27.26
C TRP A 99 -8.72 -21.84 27.58
N ARG A 100 -7.86 -21.44 28.53
CA ARG A 100 -6.75 -22.29 29.01
C ARG A 100 -7.25 -23.57 29.64
N ALA A 101 -8.23 -23.46 30.54
CA ALA A 101 -8.82 -24.61 31.22
C ALA A 101 -9.54 -25.54 30.23
N ALA A 102 -10.24 -25.00 29.23
CA ALA A 102 -10.88 -25.80 28.18
C ALA A 102 -9.86 -26.60 27.35
N HIS A 103 -8.69 -26.03 27.05
CA HIS A 103 -7.58 -26.77 26.43
C HIS A 103 -7.01 -27.85 27.34
N GLN A 104 -6.75 -27.53 28.61
CA GLN A 104 -6.23 -28.49 29.59
C GLN A 104 -7.18 -29.67 29.80
N LEU A 105 -8.49 -29.39 29.89
CA LEU A 105 -9.55 -30.38 30.04
C LEU A 105 -9.99 -30.99 28.71
N GLN A 106 -9.44 -30.55 27.58
CA GLN A 106 -9.77 -31.05 26.24
C GLN A 106 -11.28 -30.99 25.92
N ILE A 107 -11.93 -29.87 26.23
CA ILE A 107 -13.36 -29.61 25.97
C ILE A 107 -13.50 -28.87 24.63
N MET A 108 -13.61 -29.63 23.53
CA MET A 108 -13.46 -29.08 22.17
C MET A 108 -14.50 -28.01 21.80
N PHE A 109 -15.76 -28.19 22.19
CA PHE A 109 -16.80 -27.20 21.87
C PHE A 109 -16.59 -25.89 22.63
N LEU A 110 -16.10 -25.95 23.87
CA LEU A 110 -15.82 -24.76 24.67
C LEU A 110 -14.57 -24.03 24.19
N ILE A 111 -13.55 -24.76 23.72
CA ILE A 111 -12.41 -24.15 23.02
C ILE A 111 -12.92 -23.33 21.84
N LYS A 112 -13.81 -23.91 21.01
CA LYS A 112 -14.38 -23.21 19.86
C LYS A 112 -15.18 -21.96 20.26
N GLU A 113 -16.04 -22.07 21.28
CA GLU A 113 -16.77 -20.92 21.82
C GLU A 113 -15.83 -19.80 22.28
N CYS A 114 -14.73 -20.13 22.97
CA CYS A 114 -13.72 -19.15 23.39
C CYS A 114 -13.01 -18.50 22.19
N GLU A 115 -12.64 -19.30 21.18
CA GLU A 115 -12.04 -18.81 19.96
C GLU A 115 -12.98 -17.83 19.22
N ASP A 116 -14.25 -18.21 19.07
CA ASP A 116 -15.27 -17.38 18.44
C ASP A 116 -15.47 -16.07 19.22
N TYR A 117 -15.59 -16.13 20.55
CA TYR A 117 -15.71 -14.95 21.40
C TYR A 117 -14.53 -13.98 21.25
N VAL A 118 -13.30 -14.51 21.30
CA VAL A 118 -12.07 -13.72 21.18
C VAL A 118 -11.95 -13.06 19.80
N MET A 119 -12.36 -13.75 18.74
CA MET A 119 -12.37 -13.18 17.38
C MET A 119 -13.40 -12.05 17.24
N HIS A 120 -14.56 -12.14 17.90
CA HIS A 120 -15.61 -11.11 17.85
C HIS A 120 -15.31 -9.89 18.74
N THR A 121 -14.53 -10.06 19.81
CA THR A 121 -14.21 -8.98 20.78
C THR A 121 -12.84 -8.32 20.56
N LEU A 122 -12.20 -8.60 19.42
CA LEU A 122 -10.86 -8.11 19.11
C LEU A 122 -10.80 -6.57 19.00
N SER A 123 -9.84 -5.96 19.70
CA SER A 123 -9.65 -4.51 19.78
C SER A 123 -8.16 -4.11 19.85
N LEU A 124 -7.86 -2.81 19.71
CA LEU A 124 -6.50 -2.27 19.87
C LEU A 124 -5.93 -2.46 21.28
N GLU A 125 -6.78 -2.73 22.28
CA GLU A 125 -6.37 -2.92 23.67
C GLU A 125 -6.00 -4.38 23.95
N ASN A 126 -6.70 -5.34 23.33
CA ASN A 126 -6.58 -6.76 23.66
C ASN A 126 -5.86 -7.61 22.60
N TYR A 127 -5.67 -7.13 21.36
CA TYR A 127 -5.14 -7.98 20.28
C TYR A 127 -3.80 -8.65 20.59
N MET A 128 -2.87 -7.96 21.27
CA MET A 128 -1.58 -8.56 21.63
C MET A 128 -1.70 -9.61 22.73
N LYS A 129 -2.68 -9.48 23.62
CA LYS A 129 -2.99 -10.47 24.65
C LYS A 129 -3.46 -11.76 23.96
N TYR A 130 -4.46 -11.62 23.10
CA TYR A 130 -5.02 -12.73 22.33
C TYR A 130 -4.01 -13.35 21.36
N TYR A 131 -3.14 -12.57 20.71
CA TYR A 131 -2.07 -13.10 19.87
C TYR A 131 -1.10 -14.02 20.64
N LYS A 132 -0.73 -13.64 21.86
CA LYS A 132 0.17 -14.44 22.69
C LYS A 132 -0.53 -15.69 23.20
N LEU A 133 -1.79 -15.55 23.62
CA LEU A 133 -2.60 -16.65 24.12
C LEU A 133 -2.90 -17.69 23.04
N SER A 134 -3.30 -17.25 21.84
CA SER A 134 -3.56 -18.15 20.71
C SER A 134 -2.33 -18.93 20.32
N ARG A 135 -1.14 -18.31 20.35
CA ARG A 135 0.14 -19.01 20.11
C ARG A 135 0.50 -19.99 21.21
N LEU A 136 0.20 -19.67 22.47
CA LEU A 136 0.46 -20.58 23.59
C LEU A 136 -0.44 -21.83 23.51
N LEU A 137 -1.70 -21.64 23.11
CA LEU A 137 -2.70 -22.70 22.99
C LEU A 137 -2.68 -23.40 21.62
N ASN A 138 -1.82 -22.97 20.70
CA ASN A 138 -1.74 -23.44 19.31
C ASN A 138 -3.06 -23.27 18.52
N SER A 139 -3.83 -22.22 18.81
CA SER A 139 -5.02 -21.85 18.05
C SER A 139 -4.64 -21.09 16.78
N GLU A 140 -4.56 -21.82 15.67
CA GLU A 140 -4.33 -21.26 14.33
C GLU A 140 -5.45 -20.32 13.85
N PRO A 141 -6.76 -20.61 14.04
CA PRO A 141 -7.83 -19.72 13.61
C PRO A 141 -7.70 -18.31 14.21
N VAL A 142 -7.56 -18.24 15.55
CA VAL A 142 -7.40 -16.96 16.25
C VAL A 142 -6.10 -16.27 15.87
N THR A 143 -4.99 -17.02 15.78
CA THR A 143 -3.69 -16.44 15.39
C THR A 143 -3.74 -15.75 14.02
N LYS A 144 -4.46 -16.33 13.05
CA LYS A 144 -4.64 -15.74 11.71
C LYS A 144 -5.49 -14.47 11.76
N VAL A 145 -6.63 -14.49 12.45
CA VAL A 145 -7.52 -13.32 12.57
C VAL A 145 -6.81 -12.17 13.29
N VAL A 146 -6.11 -12.47 14.39
CA VAL A 146 -5.35 -11.46 15.13
C VAL A 146 -4.18 -10.92 14.29
N TRP A 147 -3.49 -11.76 13.51
CA TRP A 147 -2.43 -11.29 12.62
C TRP A 147 -2.97 -10.38 11.52
N TYR A 148 -4.13 -10.71 10.93
CA TYR A 148 -4.80 -9.83 9.97
C TYR A 148 -5.17 -8.48 10.60
N PHE A 149 -5.67 -8.49 11.83
CA PHE A 149 -5.94 -7.27 12.59
C PHE A 149 -4.67 -6.44 12.83
N ILE A 150 -3.53 -7.07 13.13
CA ILE A 150 -2.21 -6.40 13.23
C ILE A 150 -1.85 -5.72 11.91
N VAL A 151 -1.97 -6.43 10.79
CA VAL A 151 -1.66 -5.91 9.44
C VAL A 151 -2.52 -4.68 9.13
N LYS A 152 -3.82 -4.72 9.42
CA LYS A 152 -4.75 -3.60 9.20
C LYS A 152 -4.57 -2.43 10.18
N ASN A 153 -3.89 -2.63 11.30
CA ASN A 153 -3.59 -1.60 12.30
C ASN A 153 -2.07 -1.37 12.43
N SER A 154 -1.31 -1.53 11.33
CA SER A 154 0.15 -1.49 11.37
C SER A 154 0.69 -0.12 11.79
N SER A 155 0.08 1.00 11.38
CA SER A 155 0.44 2.36 11.83
C SER A 155 0.55 2.45 13.37
N HIS A 156 -0.41 1.85 14.09
CA HIS A 156 -0.38 1.79 15.55
C HIS A 156 0.62 0.74 16.05
N PHE A 157 0.60 -0.46 15.47
CA PHE A 157 1.45 -1.57 15.90
C PHE A 157 2.95 -1.25 15.80
N PHE A 158 3.37 -0.55 14.73
CA PHE A 158 4.75 -0.10 14.52
C PHE A 158 5.28 0.76 15.65
N LYS A 159 4.43 1.45 16.41
CA LYS A 159 4.82 2.30 17.54
C LYS A 159 5.04 1.49 18.83
N THR A 160 4.50 0.27 18.91
CA THR A 160 4.53 -0.56 20.13
C THR A 160 5.86 -1.27 20.38
N ASN A 161 6.13 -1.63 21.64
CA ASN A 161 7.24 -2.53 22.00
C ASN A 161 7.04 -3.98 21.52
N SER A 162 5.80 -4.37 21.23
CA SER A 162 5.47 -5.69 20.72
C SER A 162 6.05 -5.91 19.32
N PHE A 163 6.02 -4.88 18.47
CA PHE A 163 6.65 -4.90 17.15
C PHE A 163 8.17 -5.14 17.23
N LEU A 164 8.88 -4.43 18.12
CA LEU A 164 10.33 -4.55 18.31
C LEU A 164 10.78 -5.96 18.75
N LYS A 165 9.87 -6.71 19.38
CA LYS A 165 10.08 -8.09 19.85
C LYS A 165 9.73 -9.15 18.80
N LEU A 166 9.20 -8.78 17.64
CA LEU A 166 8.93 -9.73 16.58
C LEU A 166 10.22 -10.35 16.03
N SER A 167 10.11 -11.61 15.60
CA SER A 167 11.16 -12.28 14.83
C SER A 167 11.29 -11.65 13.44
N ARG A 168 12.48 -11.77 12.85
CA ARG A 168 12.77 -11.36 11.46
C ARG A 168 11.69 -11.82 10.48
N SER A 169 11.29 -13.10 10.56
CA SER A 169 10.28 -13.69 9.66
C SER A 169 8.92 -12.99 9.76
N LYS A 170 8.51 -12.57 10.96
CA LYS A 170 7.23 -11.86 11.16
C LYS A 170 7.31 -10.42 10.68
N VAL A 171 8.44 -9.74 10.90
CA VAL A 171 8.66 -8.39 10.38
C VAL A 171 8.68 -8.37 8.84
N LEU A 172 9.41 -9.31 8.24
CA LEU A 172 9.44 -9.46 6.78
C LEU A 172 8.04 -9.75 6.21
N ASN A 173 7.29 -10.66 6.83
CA ASN A 173 5.90 -10.96 6.43
C ASN A 173 5.02 -9.70 6.50
N LEU A 174 5.12 -8.94 7.60
CA LEU A 174 4.38 -7.70 7.79
C LEU A 174 4.71 -6.67 6.69
N ILE A 175 5.98 -6.36 6.46
CA ILE A 175 6.42 -5.34 5.49
C ILE A 175 6.08 -5.74 4.05
N THR A 176 6.18 -7.04 3.71
CA THR A 176 5.88 -7.56 2.37
C THR A 176 4.38 -7.55 2.06
N SER A 177 3.52 -7.53 3.08
CA SER A 177 2.07 -7.60 2.91
C SER A 177 1.53 -6.43 2.08
N GLN A 178 0.74 -6.75 1.05
CA GLN A 178 -0.01 -5.76 0.26
C GLN A 178 -1.16 -5.14 1.06
N ASP A 179 -1.61 -5.80 2.13
CA ASP A 179 -2.72 -5.38 2.98
C ASP A 179 -2.31 -4.50 4.16
N LEU A 180 -1.01 -4.27 4.34
CA LEU A 180 -0.47 -3.45 5.42
C LEU A 180 -0.97 -2.02 5.30
N VAL A 181 -1.51 -1.49 6.39
CA VAL A 181 -2.00 -0.11 6.47
C VAL A 181 -0.98 0.75 7.23
N ALA A 182 -0.42 1.72 6.53
CA ALA A 182 0.48 2.75 7.05
C ALA A 182 0.04 4.11 6.52
N ASP A 183 0.31 5.17 7.28
CA ASP A 183 -0.05 6.55 6.89
C ASP A 183 0.87 7.01 5.73
N SER A 184 2.13 6.56 5.76
CA SER A 184 3.11 6.75 4.69
C SER A 184 4.09 5.57 4.61
N GLU A 185 4.83 5.46 3.50
CA GLU A 185 5.97 4.53 3.45
C GLU A 185 7.15 5.02 4.31
N ASP A 186 7.18 6.30 4.69
CA ASP A 186 8.14 6.83 5.64
C ASP A 186 8.00 6.14 7.01
N ASP A 187 6.76 5.92 7.47
CA ASP A 187 6.47 5.19 8.71
C ASP A 187 6.99 3.75 8.66
N VAL A 188 6.87 3.09 7.50
CA VAL A 188 7.38 1.72 7.30
C VAL A 188 8.91 1.72 7.38
N ILE A 189 9.57 2.68 6.72
CA ILE A 189 11.04 2.83 6.74
C ILE A 189 11.53 3.11 8.17
N HIS A 190 10.88 4.04 8.89
CA HIS A 190 11.21 4.35 10.28
C HIS A 190 11.00 3.14 11.19
N ALA A 191 9.92 2.38 11.00
CA ALA A 191 9.67 1.16 11.75
C ALA A 191 10.78 0.12 11.52
N ILE A 192 11.24 -0.06 10.27
CA ILE A 192 12.36 -0.95 9.93
C ILE A 192 13.64 -0.52 10.67
N LEU A 193 14.01 0.77 10.56
CA LEU A 193 15.21 1.30 11.22
C LEU A 193 15.13 1.09 12.74
N ARG A 194 13.98 1.39 13.36
CA ARG A 194 13.73 1.20 14.79
C ARG A 194 13.86 -0.27 15.21
N TRP A 195 13.33 -1.20 14.40
CA TRP A 195 13.45 -2.64 14.68
C TRP A 195 14.88 -3.14 14.55
N VAL A 196 15.62 -2.65 13.56
CA VAL A 196 17.04 -3.00 13.32
C VAL A 196 17.95 -2.46 14.42
N GLN A 197 17.70 -1.24 14.90
CA GLN A 197 18.47 -0.61 15.98
C GLN A 197 18.14 -1.19 17.37
N PHE A 198 16.98 -1.83 17.54
CA PHE A 198 16.56 -2.35 18.82
C PHE A 198 17.53 -3.43 19.33
N THR A 199 18.15 -3.16 20.49
CA THR A 199 18.97 -4.13 21.21
C THR A 199 18.23 -4.61 22.46
N SER A 200 18.29 -5.90 22.75
CA SER A 200 17.61 -6.49 23.92
C SER A 200 18.10 -5.96 25.28
N GLN A 201 19.11 -5.08 25.31
CA GLN A 201 19.73 -4.51 26.51
C GLN A 201 19.12 -3.17 26.98
N ASP A 202 18.19 -2.56 26.24
CA ASP A 202 17.51 -1.31 26.64
C ASP A 202 16.49 -1.47 27.80
N LYS A 203 16.57 -2.56 28.57
CA LYS A 203 15.67 -2.86 29.70
C LYS A 203 16.05 -2.17 31.01
N VAL A 204 17.23 -1.55 31.15
CA VAL A 204 17.76 -1.15 32.47
C VAL A 204 17.65 0.35 32.80
N VAL A 205 17.46 1.24 31.82
CA VAL A 205 17.55 2.70 32.09
C VAL A 205 16.21 3.35 32.48
N ASN A 206 15.06 2.82 32.04
CA ASN A 206 13.76 3.48 32.27
C ASN A 206 12.99 3.04 33.54
N GLN A 207 13.66 2.45 34.55
CA GLN A 207 13.04 2.16 35.85
C GLN A 207 13.84 2.60 37.10
N LYS A 208 14.96 3.33 36.94
CA LYS A 208 15.66 3.97 38.07
C LYS A 208 15.50 5.49 38.01
N GLY A 209 14.26 5.93 38.23
CA GLY A 209 13.90 7.33 38.41
C GLY A 209 12.94 7.52 39.58
N LYS A 210 13.15 6.80 40.69
CA LYS A 210 12.47 7.06 41.97
C LYS A 210 13.39 6.74 43.15
N CYS A 211 13.70 7.80 43.89
CA CYS A 211 14.25 7.89 45.25
C CYS A 211 15.66 7.33 45.51
N SER A 212 16.58 8.25 45.82
CA SER A 212 17.25 8.20 47.12
C SER A 212 17.47 9.62 47.64
N ASN A 213 17.05 9.82 48.89
CA ASN A 213 17.17 11.03 49.67
C ASN A 213 18.64 11.40 49.90
N ASN A 214 18.91 12.70 50.03
CA ASN A 214 19.93 13.19 50.96
C ASN A 214 19.37 14.43 51.67
N THR A 215 19.22 14.27 52.98
CA THR A 215 19.03 15.32 53.98
C THR A 215 20.19 16.31 53.97
N SER A 216 19.88 17.60 54.08
CA SER A 216 20.52 18.52 55.05
C SER A 216 19.73 19.84 55.13
N THR A 217 19.06 20.00 56.27
CA THR A 217 18.91 21.22 57.09
C THR A 217 18.97 22.60 56.41
N ASN A 218 17.88 23.37 56.49
CA ASN A 218 17.85 24.56 57.35
C ASN A 218 16.42 25.09 57.56
N LEU A 219 16.27 25.74 58.71
CA LEU A 219 15.06 26.22 59.36
C LEU A 219 14.39 27.41 58.65
N ASP A 220 13.06 27.51 58.78
CA ASP A 220 12.30 28.62 59.39
C ASP A 220 10.89 28.74 58.76
N VAL A 221 9.82 28.42 59.51
CA VAL A 221 8.96 29.32 60.33
C VAL A 221 7.73 29.85 59.55
N THR A 222 6.63 29.12 59.78
CA THR A 222 5.27 29.59 60.14
C THR A 222 4.23 30.16 59.14
N HIS A 223 2.97 29.82 59.50
CA HIS A 223 1.69 30.55 59.36
C HIS A 223 0.89 30.40 58.05
N THR A 224 -0.15 29.53 58.03
CA THR A 224 -1.62 29.77 58.26
C THR A 224 -2.34 30.44 57.10
N SER A 225 -3.35 29.78 56.51
CA SER A 225 -4.80 30.15 56.53
C SER A 225 -5.13 31.37 55.64
N THR A 226 -6.19 31.54 54.86
CA THR A 226 -7.46 30.89 54.51
C THR A 226 -8.13 31.85 53.48
N ASP A 227 -9.17 31.37 52.79
CA ASP A 227 -10.30 32.17 52.24
C ASP A 227 -10.04 33.06 51.00
N VAL A 228 -10.72 32.92 49.84
CA VAL A 228 -12.16 32.80 49.46
C VAL A 228 -12.74 34.16 48.99
N HIS A 229 -13.42 34.11 47.84
CA HIS A 229 -14.37 35.07 47.22
C HIS A 229 -13.78 36.32 46.52
N LYS A 230 -14.34 36.91 45.45
CA LYS A 230 -15.50 36.65 44.57
C LYS A 230 -15.42 37.63 43.37
N GLU A 231 -16.01 37.23 42.25
CA GLU A 231 -16.89 38.00 41.33
C GLU A 231 -16.56 39.48 40.98
N ASP A 232 -16.39 39.78 39.68
CA ASP A 232 -17.40 40.51 38.86
C ASP A 232 -16.82 41.06 37.53
N THR A 233 -17.52 40.73 36.44
CA THR A 233 -17.59 41.45 35.15
C THR A 233 -18.72 42.52 35.24
N PRO A 234 -18.84 43.59 34.41
CA PRO A 234 -18.79 43.52 32.93
C PRO A 234 -18.44 44.82 32.13
N ASP A 235 -18.49 44.64 30.80
CA ASP A 235 -18.93 45.55 29.73
C ASP A 235 -17.96 46.48 28.93
N GLN A 236 -17.87 46.12 27.64
CA GLN A 236 -18.12 46.88 26.41
C GLN A 236 -17.07 47.80 25.73
N SER A 237 -16.86 47.43 24.44
CA SER A 237 -16.80 48.27 23.22
C SER A 237 -15.44 48.63 22.59
N SER A 238 -15.23 48.01 21.41
CA SER A 238 -14.69 48.54 20.14
C SER A 238 -13.45 49.44 20.11
N THR A 239 -12.41 49.04 19.35
CA THR A 239 -12.11 49.50 17.97
C THR A 239 -10.77 48.94 17.47
N GLN A 240 -10.68 48.79 16.15
CA GLN A 240 -9.54 48.30 15.37
C GLN A 240 -8.32 49.22 15.48
N THR A 241 -7.12 48.65 15.49
CA THR A 241 -5.98 49.03 14.61
C THR A 241 -4.77 48.16 14.95
N GLU A 242 -4.39 47.28 14.02
CA GLU A 242 -3.10 46.61 14.05
C GLU A 242 -2.05 47.60 13.55
N ASN A 243 -1.07 47.90 14.40
CA ASN A 243 0.23 48.41 13.98
C ASN A 243 1.32 47.93 14.93
N GLU A 244 2.43 47.60 14.30
CA GLU A 244 3.65 47.00 14.79
C GLU A 244 4.33 47.82 15.91
N SER A 245 4.87 47.14 16.94
CA SER A 245 6.32 47.13 17.24
C SER A 245 6.67 46.67 18.67
N SER A 246 7.59 45.71 18.72
CA SER A 246 8.74 45.59 19.64
C SER A 246 8.55 45.52 21.17
N CYS A 247 8.87 44.36 21.75
CA CYS A 247 9.90 44.17 22.81
C CYS A 247 10.29 42.67 22.84
N LYS A 248 11.45 42.23 22.31
CA LYS A 248 12.76 42.08 22.99
C LYS A 248 12.69 41.51 24.41
N THR A 249 13.17 40.28 24.60
CA THR A 249 14.24 39.80 25.53
C THR A 249 14.42 38.30 25.25
N MET A 250 15.36 37.85 24.41
CA MET A 250 16.80 37.63 24.63
C MET A 250 17.13 36.65 25.78
N CYS A 251 17.36 35.38 25.43
CA CYS A 251 18.32 34.52 26.13
C CYS A 251 19.36 34.05 25.11
N LYS A 252 20.58 34.56 25.31
CA LYS A 252 21.82 34.13 24.65
C LYS A 252 22.34 32.88 25.37
N GLU A 253 22.95 31.97 24.63
CA GLU A 253 24.20 31.26 24.97
C GLU A 253 24.64 30.49 23.72
N THR A 254 25.29 31.17 22.78
CA THR A 254 26.74 31.12 22.50
C THR A 254 27.27 29.69 22.23
N LEU A 255 27.32 29.34 20.94
CA LEU A 255 28.19 28.30 20.39
C LEU A 255 29.66 28.68 20.64
N PRO A 256 30.53 27.76 21.07
CA PRO A 256 31.95 27.93 20.83
C PRO A 256 32.29 27.51 19.40
N HIS A 257 32.88 28.45 18.65
CA HIS A 257 33.77 28.13 17.55
C HIS A 257 35.02 27.47 18.14
N GLU A 258 35.28 26.22 17.77
CA GLU A 258 36.63 25.66 17.80
C GLU A 258 36.97 25.14 16.41
N ASP A 259 38.14 25.58 15.96
CA ASP A 259 38.76 25.30 14.68
C ASP A 259 39.00 23.80 14.44
N ILE A 260 39.03 23.47 13.15
CA ILE A 260 39.48 22.17 12.65
C ILE A 260 40.96 21.99 13.01
N THR A 261 41.27 21.17 14.01
CA THR A 261 42.51 20.37 14.02
C THR A 261 42.28 19.04 14.73
N SER A 262 42.70 17.97 14.04
CA SER A 262 43.02 16.62 14.54
C SER A 262 42.55 16.21 15.94
N GLU A 263 41.69 15.18 16.03
CA GLU A 263 41.66 14.10 17.07
C GLU A 263 40.30 13.37 17.04
N SER A 264 40.15 12.06 17.18
CA SER A 264 41.05 10.95 17.49
C SER A 264 40.43 9.63 16.96
N PRO A 265 41.21 8.54 16.78
CA PRO A 265 40.70 7.22 16.36
C PRO A 265 39.67 6.60 17.32
N PHE A 266 39.46 7.19 18.51
CA PHE A 266 38.64 6.65 19.59
C PHE A 266 37.12 6.75 19.35
N LYS A 267 36.63 7.75 18.60
CA LYS A 267 35.19 7.85 18.23
C LYS A 267 34.81 6.83 17.15
N ALA A 268 35.73 6.57 16.21
CA ALA A 268 35.59 5.49 15.23
C ALA A 268 35.70 4.10 15.89
N GLN A 269 36.62 3.92 16.85
CA GLN A 269 36.77 2.65 17.59
C GLN A 269 35.60 2.35 18.53
N LYS A 270 34.95 3.35 19.15
CA LYS A 270 33.69 3.15 19.88
C LYS A 270 32.53 2.72 18.97
N MET A 271 32.49 3.16 17.71
CA MET A 271 31.49 2.70 16.74
C MET A 271 31.80 1.32 16.17
N ILE A 272 33.08 0.97 15.95
CA ILE A 272 33.50 -0.38 15.55
C ILE A 272 33.16 -1.40 16.66
N HIS A 273 33.17 -1.00 17.93
CA HIS A 273 32.74 -1.87 19.04
C HIS A 273 31.22 -2.13 19.08
N PHE A 274 30.39 -1.30 18.44
CA PHE A 274 28.94 -1.54 18.29
C PHE A 274 28.66 -2.75 17.36
N PHE A 275 29.59 -3.07 16.46
CA PHE A 275 29.53 -4.22 15.56
C PHE A 275 30.09 -5.52 16.16
N SER A 276 30.46 -5.52 17.45
CA SER A 276 31.12 -6.66 18.13
C SER A 276 30.15 -7.63 18.83
N LYS A 277 28.82 -7.50 18.67
CA LYS A 277 27.85 -8.46 19.21
C LYS A 277 27.28 -9.35 18.09
N PRO A 278 27.12 -10.67 18.32
CA PRO A 278 26.66 -11.61 17.30
C PRO A 278 25.18 -11.47 16.88
N ASP A 279 24.43 -10.52 17.45
CA ASP A 279 22.98 -10.37 17.26
C ASP A 279 22.61 -9.03 16.59
N THR A 280 23.38 -8.60 15.58
CA THR A 280 23.06 -7.37 14.86
C THR A 280 21.99 -7.66 13.81
N ARG A 281 20.74 -7.27 14.11
CA ARG A 281 19.62 -7.17 13.14
C ARG A 281 19.95 -6.32 11.91
N VAL A 282 21.06 -5.56 11.95
CA VAL A 282 21.63 -4.77 10.84
C VAL A 282 21.78 -5.58 9.55
N LYS A 283 22.13 -6.87 9.63
CA LYS A 283 22.23 -7.74 8.44
C LYS A 283 20.91 -7.89 7.68
N ASP A 284 19.78 -7.68 8.34
CA ASP A 284 18.45 -7.80 7.76
C ASP A 284 17.96 -6.48 7.12
N LEU A 285 18.69 -5.37 7.31
CA LEU A 285 18.29 -4.04 6.86
C LEU A 285 18.01 -3.98 5.36
N PHE A 286 18.93 -4.52 4.55
CA PHE A 286 18.77 -4.52 3.09
C PHE A 286 17.55 -5.32 2.66
N ASP A 287 17.35 -6.52 3.20
CA ASP A 287 16.22 -7.38 2.84
C ASP A 287 14.89 -6.69 3.20
N LEU A 288 14.79 -6.13 4.40
CA LEU A 288 13.59 -5.41 4.84
C LEU A 288 13.29 -4.17 3.99
N LEU A 289 14.31 -3.32 3.74
CA LEU A 289 14.13 -2.13 2.90
C LEU A 289 13.83 -2.49 1.43
N SER A 290 14.39 -3.57 0.91
CA SER A 290 14.06 -4.05 -0.45
C SER A 290 12.60 -4.50 -0.61
N LYS A 291 11.90 -4.75 0.50
CA LYS A 291 10.46 -5.05 0.53
C LYS A 291 9.59 -3.85 0.91
N ALA A 292 10.19 -2.74 1.31
CA ALA A 292 9.49 -1.47 1.48
C ALA A 292 9.37 -0.75 0.12
N ARG A 293 8.37 0.13 -0.02
CA ARG A 293 8.12 0.86 -1.28
C ARG A 293 8.84 2.20 -1.25
N LEU A 294 10.17 2.17 -1.25
CA LEU A 294 11.00 3.38 -1.09
C LEU A 294 10.70 4.45 -2.14
N CYS A 295 10.24 4.08 -3.34
CA CYS A 295 9.87 5.05 -4.38
C CYS A 295 8.60 5.86 -4.03
N LEU A 296 7.87 5.45 -2.99
CA LEU A 296 6.71 6.16 -2.45
C LEU A 296 7.04 6.94 -1.16
N ALA A 297 8.28 6.84 -0.68
CA ALA A 297 8.75 7.61 0.45
C ALA A 297 8.91 9.09 0.06
N SER A 298 8.82 9.98 1.04
CA SER A 298 9.07 11.40 0.82
C SER A 298 10.54 11.66 0.48
N HIS A 299 10.79 12.76 -0.24
CA HIS A 299 12.14 13.24 -0.52
C HIS A 299 12.98 13.35 0.76
N HIS A 300 12.40 13.95 1.81
CA HIS A 300 13.06 14.13 3.09
C HIS A 300 13.43 12.80 3.77
N CYS A 301 12.53 11.81 3.73
CA CYS A 301 12.79 10.49 4.29
C CYS A 301 13.94 9.78 3.56
N LEU A 302 14.03 9.91 2.23
CA LEU A 302 15.11 9.31 1.44
C LEU A 302 16.47 10.00 1.71
N GLU A 303 16.50 11.32 1.85
CA GLU A 303 17.71 12.04 2.27
C GLU A 303 18.18 11.65 3.67
N MET A 304 17.23 11.52 4.61
CA MET A 304 17.52 10.99 5.95
C MET A 304 18.08 9.57 5.85
N LEU A 305 17.46 8.70 5.03
CA LEU A 305 17.89 7.31 4.88
C LEU A 305 19.31 7.23 4.32
N LEU A 306 19.66 8.07 3.32
CA LEU A 306 21.00 8.12 2.73
C LEU A 306 22.07 8.65 3.70
N SER A 307 21.70 9.55 4.61
CA SER A 307 22.58 10.08 5.65
C SER A 307 22.60 9.22 6.93
N HIS A 308 21.74 8.20 7.04
CA HIS A 308 21.62 7.39 8.24
C HIS A 308 22.85 6.49 8.45
N PRO A 309 23.44 6.43 9.66
CA PRO A 309 24.67 5.65 9.93
C PRO A 309 24.60 4.16 9.54
N LEU A 310 23.42 3.55 9.66
CA LEU A 310 23.22 2.15 9.25
C LEU A 310 23.26 1.92 7.73
N VAL A 311 23.02 2.96 6.94
CA VAL A 311 22.94 2.90 5.48
C VAL A 311 24.23 3.39 4.82
N LEU A 312 24.87 4.42 5.39
CA LEU A 312 26.12 5.01 4.87
C LEU A 312 27.20 3.98 4.54
N PHE A 313 27.34 2.95 5.40
CA PHE A 313 28.35 1.90 5.24
C PHE A 313 27.83 0.62 4.57
N HIS A 314 26.55 0.57 4.17
CA HIS A 314 25.94 -0.60 3.53
C HIS A 314 25.60 -0.29 2.06
N GLN A 315 26.59 -0.47 1.18
CA GLN A 315 26.53 -0.09 -0.24
C GLN A 315 25.22 -0.49 -0.94
N LYS A 316 24.82 -1.77 -0.85
CA LYS A 316 23.58 -2.26 -1.50
C LYS A 316 22.31 -1.50 -1.04
N THR A 317 22.26 -1.09 0.23
CA THR A 317 21.11 -0.34 0.77
C THR A 317 21.17 1.11 0.33
N ARG A 318 22.37 1.69 0.25
CA ARG A 318 22.59 3.02 -0.29
C ARG A 318 22.17 3.10 -1.75
N ASP A 319 22.62 2.16 -2.59
CA ASP A 319 22.25 2.07 -4.00
C ASP A 319 20.73 1.95 -4.18
N LEU A 320 20.05 1.20 -3.31
CA LEU A 320 18.59 1.08 -3.32
C LEU A 320 17.91 2.41 -3.00
N ALA A 321 18.38 3.14 -1.98
CA ALA A 321 17.85 4.45 -1.60
C ALA A 321 18.16 5.53 -2.65
N GLU A 322 19.35 5.53 -3.26
CA GLU A 322 19.73 6.43 -4.36
C GLU A 322 18.82 6.22 -5.57
N LYS A 323 18.56 4.96 -5.96
CA LYS A 323 17.60 4.64 -7.04
C LYS A 323 16.20 5.17 -6.75
N ALA A 324 15.73 5.03 -5.51
CA ALA A 324 14.43 5.56 -5.11
C ALA A 324 14.41 7.10 -5.14
N LEU A 325 15.47 7.77 -4.69
CA LEU A 325 15.58 9.22 -4.72
C LEU A 325 15.61 9.73 -6.17
N LEU A 326 16.39 9.10 -7.04
CA LEU A 326 16.40 9.40 -8.47
C LEU A 326 15.00 9.24 -9.07
N TYR A 327 14.25 8.20 -8.68
CA TYR A 327 12.86 8.04 -9.13
C TYR A 327 11.97 9.20 -8.67
N VAL A 328 12.05 9.62 -7.40
CA VAL A 328 11.27 10.75 -6.85
C VAL A 328 11.62 12.07 -7.55
N LEU A 329 12.89 12.27 -7.89
CA LEU A 329 13.35 13.47 -8.62
C LEU A 329 13.01 13.46 -10.11
N GLN A 330 12.79 12.28 -10.72
CA GLN A 330 12.47 12.11 -12.14
C GLN A 330 10.96 12.12 -12.42
N ALA A 331 10.24 13.05 -11.81
CA ALA A 331 8.81 13.25 -12.03
C ALA A 331 8.49 13.36 -13.55
N GLY A 332 7.43 12.68 -13.99
CA GLY A 332 6.99 12.70 -15.40
C GLY A 332 7.74 11.80 -16.40
N LYS A 333 8.79 11.03 -16.03
CA LYS A 333 9.55 10.21 -17.01
C LYS A 333 8.98 8.82 -17.33
N ARG A 334 8.05 8.31 -16.54
CA ARG A 334 7.63 6.89 -16.60
C ARG A 334 6.19 6.65 -17.07
N ASN A 335 5.62 7.55 -17.87
CA ASN A 335 4.37 7.40 -18.65
C ASN A 335 4.11 5.92 -18.99
N GLY A 336 3.28 5.22 -18.21
CA GLY A 336 3.07 3.79 -18.49
C GLY A 336 3.49 2.80 -17.41
N GLN A 337 4.25 3.17 -16.37
CA GLN A 337 4.53 2.31 -15.20
C GLN A 337 5.12 2.97 -13.96
N TRP A 338 4.87 2.30 -12.84
CA TRP A 338 5.60 2.41 -11.59
C TRP A 338 6.73 1.38 -11.60
N PRO A 339 7.96 1.71 -11.14
CA PRO A 339 8.87 0.66 -10.72
C PRO A 339 8.19 -0.28 -9.74
N SER A 340 8.68 -1.51 -9.60
CA SER A 340 8.14 -2.44 -8.59
C SER A 340 8.10 -1.82 -7.19
N GLY A 341 9.07 -0.95 -6.88
CA GLY A 341 9.14 -0.18 -5.64
C GLY A 341 8.16 1.00 -5.50
N ALA A 342 7.41 1.36 -6.54
CA ALA A 342 6.39 2.42 -6.58
C ALA A 342 4.95 1.88 -6.73
N ILE A 343 4.77 0.56 -6.62
CA ILE A 343 3.45 -0.07 -6.57
C ILE A 343 2.87 0.14 -5.18
N PHE A 344 1.68 0.73 -5.09
CA PHE A 344 1.03 1.04 -3.81
C PHE A 344 0.58 -0.23 -3.08
N ARG A 345 0.36 -0.11 -1.77
CA ARG A 345 -0.38 -1.13 -1.01
C ARG A 345 -1.85 -1.13 -1.44
N ASN A 346 -2.55 -2.24 -1.24
CA ASN A 346 -3.96 -2.42 -1.59
C ASN A 346 -4.91 -1.73 -0.58
N ASN A 347 -4.61 -0.46 -0.26
CA ASN A 347 -5.37 0.34 0.70
C ASN A 347 -6.29 1.35 0.04
N ASP A 348 -6.09 1.66 -1.25
CA ASP A 348 -6.95 2.54 -2.05
C ASP A 348 -7.77 1.74 -3.07
N ILE A 349 -8.99 2.22 -3.37
CA ILE A 349 -9.92 1.67 -4.35
C ILE A 349 -9.45 1.80 -5.82
N TYR A 350 -8.53 2.71 -6.11
CA TYR A 350 -7.94 2.92 -7.44
C TYR A 350 -6.41 2.76 -7.43
N ALA A 351 -5.81 2.33 -6.31
CA ALA A 351 -4.40 1.98 -6.26
C ALA A 351 -4.09 0.92 -7.32
N ASN A 352 -2.94 1.10 -7.99
CA ASN A 352 -2.43 0.14 -8.97
C ASN A 352 -3.48 -0.16 -10.04
N SER A 353 -3.94 0.87 -10.75
CA SER A 353 -4.96 0.72 -11.78
C SER A 353 -4.50 1.26 -13.13
N ALA A 354 -5.20 0.84 -14.18
CA ALA A 354 -5.04 1.39 -15.53
C ALA A 354 -6.37 1.90 -16.06
N LEU A 355 -6.34 3.09 -16.66
CA LEU A 355 -7.49 3.76 -17.23
C LEU A 355 -7.66 3.36 -18.68
N SER A 356 -8.93 3.20 -19.06
CA SER A 356 -9.37 3.16 -20.44
C SER A 356 -10.60 4.02 -20.61
N TYR A 357 -10.77 4.61 -21.79
CA TYR A 357 -11.96 5.39 -22.12
C TYR A 357 -12.58 4.94 -23.43
N VAL A 358 -13.90 5.10 -23.52
CA VAL A 358 -14.65 4.89 -24.76
C VAL A 358 -15.51 6.12 -24.98
N ILE A 359 -15.44 6.69 -26.18
CA ILE A 359 -16.36 7.73 -26.62
C ILE A 359 -17.64 6.99 -27.01
N ARG A 360 -18.72 7.18 -26.25
CA ARG A 360 -19.98 6.43 -26.49
C ARG A 360 -20.91 7.17 -27.44
N ASP A 361 -20.96 8.49 -27.28
CA ASP A 361 -21.78 9.41 -28.05
C ASP A 361 -20.97 10.68 -28.33
N LYS A 362 -21.48 11.56 -29.21
CA LYS A 362 -20.85 12.86 -29.49
C LYS A 362 -20.64 13.75 -28.25
N TYR A 363 -21.24 13.43 -27.11
CA TYR A 363 -21.27 14.27 -25.90
C TYR A 363 -20.75 13.60 -24.62
N ALA A 364 -20.38 12.31 -24.67
CA ALA A 364 -20.06 11.55 -23.47
C ALA A 364 -18.84 10.64 -23.64
N VAL A 365 -17.90 10.74 -22.69
CA VAL A 365 -16.77 9.83 -22.58
C VAL A 365 -16.93 8.99 -21.32
N SER A 366 -16.99 7.67 -21.53
CA SER A 366 -17.02 6.70 -20.45
C SER A 366 -15.60 6.30 -20.12
N VAL A 367 -15.07 6.78 -18.99
CA VAL A 367 -13.81 6.29 -18.42
C VAL A 367 -14.09 5.08 -17.53
N THR A 368 -13.26 4.07 -17.64
CA THR A 368 -13.26 2.84 -16.82
C THR A 368 -11.85 2.59 -16.32
N THR A 369 -11.74 1.92 -15.18
CA THR A 369 -10.44 1.61 -14.59
C THR A 369 -10.32 0.11 -14.33
N PHE A 370 -9.18 -0.47 -14.65
CA PHE A 370 -8.85 -1.86 -14.38
C PHE A 370 -7.92 -1.94 -13.19
N LEU A 371 -8.32 -2.67 -12.15
CA LEU A 371 -7.49 -2.87 -10.96
C LEU A 371 -6.64 -4.11 -11.13
N PHE A 372 -5.32 -3.95 -11.10
CA PHE A 372 -4.41 -5.08 -11.23
C PHE A 372 -4.49 -6.04 -10.04
N SER A 373 -4.70 -5.51 -8.83
CA SER A 373 -4.79 -6.30 -7.59
C SER A 373 -5.98 -7.25 -7.54
N ARG A 374 -7.13 -6.83 -8.09
CA ARG A 374 -8.38 -7.62 -8.12
C ARG A 374 -8.68 -8.25 -9.48
N ARG A 375 -7.92 -7.89 -10.51
CA ARG A 375 -8.14 -8.27 -11.92
C ARG A 375 -9.57 -8.00 -12.37
N SER A 376 -10.09 -6.82 -12.02
CA SER A 376 -11.48 -6.44 -12.26
C SER A 376 -11.60 -5.01 -12.72
N TRP A 377 -12.59 -4.75 -13.57
CA TRP A 377 -12.97 -3.39 -13.98
C TRP A 377 -13.85 -2.73 -12.92
N LEU A 378 -13.59 -1.46 -12.62
CA LEU A 378 -14.45 -0.59 -11.83
C LEU A 378 -14.90 0.62 -12.67
N GLY A 379 -16.05 1.17 -12.27
CA GLY A 379 -16.51 2.45 -12.80
C GLY A 379 -15.55 3.57 -12.37
N PHE A 380 -15.37 4.55 -13.24
CA PHE A 380 -14.60 5.76 -12.96
C PHE A 380 -15.54 6.98 -13.04
N PRO A 381 -15.22 8.12 -12.39
CA PRO A 381 -15.99 9.35 -12.54
C PRO A 381 -16.31 9.67 -14.01
N LYS A 382 -17.61 9.69 -14.33
CA LYS A 382 -18.09 9.92 -15.70
C LYS A 382 -17.78 11.34 -16.14
N PHE A 383 -17.44 11.47 -17.42
CA PHE A 383 -17.26 12.75 -18.06
C PHE A 383 -18.43 13.04 -19.03
N PHE A 384 -19.07 14.19 -18.85
CA PHE A 384 -20.12 14.70 -19.73
C PHE A 384 -19.68 16.04 -20.29
N SER A 385 -19.91 16.23 -21.58
CA SER A 385 -19.67 17.50 -22.27
C SER A 385 -20.99 18.05 -22.81
N GLU A 386 -21.20 19.36 -22.64
CA GLU A 386 -22.32 20.09 -23.25
C GLU A 386 -22.14 20.31 -24.76
N ALA A 387 -20.92 20.15 -25.27
CA ALA A 387 -20.55 20.35 -26.67
C ALA A 387 -20.00 19.07 -27.32
N THR A 388 -20.04 18.99 -28.65
CA THR A 388 -19.61 17.79 -29.38
C THR A 388 -18.10 17.59 -29.26
N ILE A 389 -17.71 16.36 -28.90
CA ILE A 389 -16.34 15.91 -28.74
C ILE A 389 -15.82 15.45 -30.10
N THR A 390 -14.83 16.15 -30.66
CA THR A 390 -14.20 15.69 -31.93
C THR A 390 -12.88 14.98 -31.73
N SER A 391 -12.17 15.31 -30.65
CA SER A 391 -10.93 14.68 -30.23
C SER A 391 -10.89 14.67 -28.70
N PHE A 392 -10.44 13.55 -28.13
CA PHE A 392 -10.30 13.37 -26.70
C PHE A 392 -9.06 12.53 -26.42
N GLN A 393 -8.24 12.97 -25.47
CA GLN A 393 -7.09 12.22 -25.00
C GLN A 393 -6.92 12.42 -23.49
N LEU A 394 -6.50 11.36 -22.81
CA LEU A 394 -6.05 11.44 -21.43
C LEU A 394 -4.53 11.58 -21.40
N VAL A 395 -4.03 12.39 -20.47
CA VAL A 395 -2.61 12.57 -20.21
C VAL A 395 -2.40 12.56 -18.70
N VAL A 396 -1.41 11.81 -18.22
CA VAL A 396 -1.06 11.78 -16.79
C VAL A 396 0.24 12.55 -16.61
N LEU A 397 0.23 13.62 -15.84
CA LEU A 397 1.42 14.41 -15.53
C LEU A 397 1.52 14.56 -14.01
N ASP A 398 2.66 14.18 -13.44
CA ASP A 398 2.94 14.27 -11.99
C ASP A 398 1.81 13.73 -11.10
N LYS A 399 1.34 12.51 -11.43
CA LYS A 399 0.22 11.80 -10.75
C LYS A 399 -1.14 12.49 -10.89
N THR A 400 -1.24 13.55 -11.68
CA THR A 400 -2.48 14.25 -12.00
C THR A 400 -2.99 13.79 -13.35
N LEU A 401 -4.28 13.43 -13.42
CA LEU A 401 -4.94 13.07 -14.67
C LEU A 401 -5.56 14.30 -15.32
N TYR A 402 -5.16 14.56 -16.57
CA TYR A 402 -5.72 15.59 -17.42
C TYR A 402 -6.56 14.95 -18.54
N ALA A 403 -7.79 15.42 -18.70
CA ALA A 403 -8.59 15.14 -19.87
C ALA A 403 -8.51 16.35 -20.82
N LEU A 404 -8.06 16.08 -22.04
CA LEU A 404 -7.86 17.05 -23.10
C LEU A 404 -8.89 16.77 -24.17
N GLY A 405 -9.81 17.70 -24.38
CA GLY A 405 -10.86 17.53 -25.38
C GLY A 405 -11.05 18.77 -26.22
N TYR A 406 -11.30 18.57 -27.51
CA TYR A 406 -11.89 19.61 -28.35
C TYR A 406 -13.41 19.52 -28.26
N PHE A 407 -14.01 20.64 -27.90
CA PHE A 407 -15.45 20.78 -27.70
C PHE A 407 -15.96 21.85 -28.66
N HIS A 408 -16.68 21.45 -29.70
CA HIS A 408 -17.09 22.35 -30.78
C HIS A 408 -18.13 23.37 -30.28
N ASP A 409 -17.76 24.65 -30.23
CA ASP A 409 -18.70 25.77 -30.07
C ASP A 409 -19.13 26.25 -31.45
N VAL A 410 -20.44 26.18 -31.73
CA VAL A 410 -21.04 26.56 -33.03
C VAL A 410 -20.79 28.04 -33.37
N ASN A 411 -20.41 28.86 -32.38
CA ASN A 411 -20.29 30.30 -32.52
C ASN A 411 -18.88 30.82 -32.83
N GLN A 412 -17.82 29.99 -32.80
CA GLN A 412 -16.45 30.43 -33.07
C GLN A 412 -15.91 29.88 -34.39
N LYS A 413 -15.76 30.76 -35.41
CA LYS A 413 -15.10 30.40 -36.68
C LYS A 413 -13.57 30.44 -36.52
N ASN A 414 -12.90 29.35 -36.91
CA ASN A 414 -11.44 29.20 -37.09
C ASN A 414 -10.56 29.21 -35.82
N ARG A 415 -11.11 28.91 -34.64
CA ARG A 415 -10.31 28.71 -33.42
C ARG A 415 -10.82 27.50 -32.67
N TYR A 416 -9.92 26.56 -32.36
CA TYR A 416 -10.30 25.28 -31.76
C TYR A 416 -9.93 25.26 -30.27
N PRO A 417 -10.80 25.69 -29.33
CA PRO A 417 -10.49 25.66 -27.91
C PRO A 417 -10.46 24.22 -27.38
N ILE A 418 -9.28 23.78 -26.94
CA ILE A 418 -9.09 22.62 -26.09
C ILE A 418 -9.50 23.00 -24.68
N SER A 419 -10.48 22.30 -24.12
CA SER A 419 -10.75 22.37 -22.69
C SER A 419 -9.93 21.31 -21.97
N ILE A 420 -9.32 21.75 -20.87
CA ILE A 420 -8.44 20.93 -20.05
C ILE A 420 -9.12 20.76 -18.70
N LEU A 421 -9.36 19.51 -18.35
CA LEU A 421 -9.99 19.12 -17.10
C LEU A 421 -8.96 18.38 -16.28
N GLN A 422 -8.82 18.78 -15.03
CA GLN A 422 -8.02 18.08 -14.05
C GLN A 422 -8.94 17.21 -13.19
N LEU A 423 -8.58 15.96 -12.96
CA LEU A 423 -9.25 15.17 -11.94
C LEU A 423 -8.76 15.60 -10.54
N ASN A 424 -9.68 16.07 -9.70
CA ASN A 424 -9.43 16.39 -8.30
C ASN A 424 -10.27 15.47 -7.41
N GLY A 425 -9.61 14.54 -6.72
CA GLY A 425 -10.28 13.49 -5.97
C GLY A 425 -11.18 12.64 -6.88
N SER A 426 -12.49 12.76 -6.72
CA SER A 426 -13.48 12.01 -7.51
C SER A 426 -14.25 12.87 -8.53
N SER A 427 -13.88 14.14 -8.74
CA SER A 427 -14.58 15.03 -9.67
C SER A 427 -13.65 15.68 -10.70
N TRP A 428 -14.16 15.86 -11.91
CA TRP A 428 -13.47 16.56 -12.98
C TRP A 428 -13.66 18.07 -12.81
N CYS A 429 -12.56 18.79 -12.58
CA CYS A 429 -12.54 20.24 -12.45
C CYS A 429 -11.98 20.87 -13.74
N LYS A 430 -12.75 21.75 -14.37
CA LYS A 430 -12.27 22.55 -15.50
C LYS A 430 -11.20 23.53 -15.03
N LYS A 431 -10.01 23.48 -15.63
CA LYS A 431 -9.00 24.53 -15.43
C LYS A 431 -9.48 25.83 -16.08
N SER A 432 -9.15 26.96 -15.44
CA SER A 432 -9.62 28.30 -15.84
C SER A 432 -9.10 28.79 -17.19
N PHE A 433 -8.16 28.06 -17.82
CA PHE A 433 -7.60 28.41 -19.11
C PHE A 433 -8.03 27.42 -20.20
N THR A 434 -8.40 27.97 -21.36
CA THR A 434 -8.57 27.23 -22.61
C THR A 434 -7.34 27.45 -23.48
N PHE A 435 -6.96 26.40 -24.22
CA PHE A 435 -5.84 26.43 -25.16
C PHE A 435 -6.39 26.34 -26.58
N THR A 436 -6.09 27.31 -27.45
CA THR A 436 -6.62 27.30 -28.82
C THR A 436 -5.58 26.75 -29.77
N LEU A 437 -5.91 25.67 -30.48
CA LEU A 437 -5.14 25.22 -31.63
C LEU A 437 -5.75 25.77 -32.93
N PRO A 438 -4.93 25.91 -33.99
CA PRO A 438 -5.41 26.24 -35.32
C PRO A 438 -6.20 25.10 -35.98
N PHE A 439 -6.15 23.86 -35.45
CA PHE A 439 -6.86 22.70 -35.99
C PHE A 439 -7.40 21.76 -34.88
N PRO A 440 -8.49 20.99 -35.14
CA PRO A 440 -9.18 20.19 -34.13
C PRO A 440 -8.49 18.84 -33.82
N ILE A 441 -7.67 18.33 -34.75
CA ILE A 441 -6.97 17.06 -34.60
C ILE A 441 -5.60 17.33 -33.98
N PHE A 442 -5.33 16.64 -32.87
CA PHE A 442 -4.07 16.74 -32.16
C PHE A 442 -3.68 15.39 -31.55
N SER A 443 -2.39 15.19 -31.33
CA SER A 443 -1.86 14.22 -30.37
C SER A 443 -1.20 14.99 -29.22
N ALA A 444 -1.43 14.57 -27.99
CA ALA A 444 -0.83 15.14 -26.81
C ALA A 444 0.10 14.12 -26.13
N VAL A 445 1.20 14.61 -25.55
CA VAL A 445 2.10 13.78 -24.74
C VAL A 445 2.67 14.63 -23.60
N GLU A 446 2.79 14.04 -22.44
CA GLU A 446 3.51 14.60 -21.31
C GLU A 446 5.02 14.41 -21.47
N ASN A 447 5.79 15.45 -21.15
CA ASN A 447 7.24 15.37 -21.04
C ASN A 447 7.71 16.31 -19.92
N GLU A 448 8.47 15.75 -18.99
CA GLU A 448 8.89 16.45 -17.76
C GLU A 448 7.68 17.03 -17.01
N SER A 449 7.54 18.36 -16.93
CA SER A 449 6.44 19.06 -16.25
C SER A 449 5.45 19.73 -17.21
N PHE A 450 5.46 19.36 -18.49
CA PHE A 450 4.66 20.03 -19.54
C PHE A 450 3.87 19.05 -20.39
N ILE A 451 2.81 19.55 -21.03
CA ILE A 451 2.05 18.83 -22.05
C ILE A 451 2.39 19.43 -23.41
N TYR A 452 2.82 18.58 -24.33
CA TYR A 452 3.12 18.93 -25.71
C TYR A 452 1.97 18.51 -26.62
N PHE A 453 1.53 19.41 -27.47
CA PHE A 453 0.49 19.19 -28.47
C PHE A 453 1.11 19.20 -29.86
N PHE A 454 0.79 18.19 -30.65
CA PHE A 454 1.22 18.02 -32.02
C PHE A 454 -0.02 18.10 -32.91
N SER A 455 -0.08 19.10 -33.78
CA SER A 455 -1.15 19.23 -34.77
C SER A 455 -0.65 18.79 -36.15
N PRO A 456 -1.11 17.65 -36.68
CA PRO A 456 -0.67 17.16 -37.99
C PRO A 456 -1.01 18.15 -39.12
N ILE A 457 -2.16 18.83 -39.01
CA ILE A 457 -2.63 19.76 -40.05
C ILE A 457 -1.93 21.11 -39.92
N GLY A 458 -1.68 21.58 -38.69
CA GLY A 458 -1.05 22.87 -38.46
C GLY A 458 0.46 22.87 -38.60
N LYS A 459 1.09 21.69 -38.61
CA LYS A 459 2.55 21.52 -38.58
C LYS A 459 3.20 22.20 -37.38
N GLU A 460 2.51 22.32 -36.26
CA GLU A 460 3.02 23.05 -35.10
C GLU A 460 3.13 22.15 -33.86
N VAL A 461 4.20 22.38 -33.11
CA VAL A 461 4.38 21.87 -31.75
C VAL A 461 4.10 23.00 -30.76
N TRP A 462 3.19 22.72 -29.84
CA TRP A 462 2.85 23.64 -28.76
C TRP A 462 3.18 23.03 -27.42
N LYS A 463 3.70 23.85 -26.51
CA LYS A 463 4.01 23.49 -25.14
C LYS A 463 3.03 24.19 -24.21
N LEU A 464 2.51 23.44 -23.24
CA LEU A 464 1.62 23.95 -22.19
C LEU A 464 2.15 23.55 -20.82
N ASP A 465 2.20 24.53 -19.93
CA ASP A 465 2.34 24.32 -18.50
C ASP A 465 0.93 24.23 -17.87
N PRO A 466 0.50 23.05 -17.39
CA PRO A 466 -0.83 22.91 -16.79
C PRO A 466 -0.94 23.53 -15.39
N ALA A 467 0.17 23.86 -14.72
CA ALA A 467 0.17 24.51 -13.41
C ALA A 467 -0.10 26.01 -13.56
N THR A 468 0.60 26.67 -14.49
CA THR A 468 0.47 28.13 -14.71
C THR A 468 -0.51 28.50 -15.81
N GLY A 469 -0.84 27.58 -16.72
CA GLY A 469 -1.59 27.84 -17.95
C GLY A 469 -0.76 28.52 -19.05
N ASN A 470 0.54 28.76 -18.80
CA ASN A 470 1.45 29.35 -19.78
C ASN A 470 1.62 28.42 -20.97
N ARG A 471 1.65 29.01 -22.16
CA ARG A 471 1.71 28.29 -23.43
C ARG A 471 2.62 28.98 -24.42
N GLY A 472 3.28 28.18 -25.25
CA GLY A 472 4.17 28.68 -26.29
C GLY A 472 4.23 27.73 -27.48
N ARG A 473 4.30 28.31 -28.68
CA ARG A 473 4.69 27.57 -29.89
C ARG A 473 6.20 27.31 -29.82
N MET A 474 6.60 26.07 -30.09
CA MET A 474 7.98 25.61 -29.93
C MET A 474 8.71 25.55 -31.29
N SER A 475 8.17 24.77 -32.21
CA SER A 475 8.78 24.43 -33.49
C SER A 475 7.71 23.98 -34.49
N ASP A 476 8.12 23.87 -35.76
CA ASP A 476 7.35 23.24 -36.81
C ASP A 476 7.60 21.72 -36.85
N LEU A 477 6.61 20.94 -37.30
CA LEU A 477 6.77 19.51 -37.59
C LEU A 477 7.65 19.33 -38.85
N PRO A 478 8.68 18.46 -38.82
CA PRO A 478 9.60 18.29 -39.96
C PRO A 478 9.01 17.49 -41.13
N ASP A 479 8.21 16.47 -40.85
CA ASP A 479 7.57 15.61 -41.86
C ASP A 479 6.14 16.09 -42.21
N GLU A 480 5.73 15.95 -43.47
CA GLU A 480 4.35 16.25 -43.92
C GLU A 480 3.40 15.06 -43.72
N CYS A 481 3.93 13.89 -43.35
CA CYS A 481 3.16 12.68 -43.13
C CYS A 481 2.24 12.78 -41.90
N SER A 482 1.18 11.96 -41.90
CA SER A 482 0.24 11.90 -40.77
C SER A 482 0.88 11.24 -39.55
N ILE A 483 0.81 11.90 -38.40
CA ILE A 483 1.24 11.35 -37.11
C ILE A 483 0.34 10.16 -36.74
N SER A 484 0.93 8.99 -36.52
CA SER A 484 0.24 7.80 -36.04
C SER A 484 0.29 7.68 -34.51
N TYR A 485 1.48 7.91 -33.95
CA TYR A 485 1.74 7.74 -32.52
C TYR A 485 2.79 8.73 -32.01
N VAL A 486 2.67 9.10 -30.74
CA VAL A 486 3.63 9.98 -30.03
C VAL A 486 3.88 9.39 -28.66
N MET A 487 5.13 9.37 -28.23
CA MET A 487 5.52 8.97 -26.88
C MET A 487 6.68 9.80 -26.35
N SER A 488 6.86 9.79 -25.03
CA SER A 488 7.99 10.43 -24.38
C SER A 488 9.04 9.42 -23.92
N HIS A 489 10.31 9.81 -24.05
CA HIS A 489 11.44 9.09 -23.50
C HIS A 489 12.45 10.10 -22.95
N GLU A 490 12.54 10.20 -21.62
CA GLU A 490 13.34 11.20 -20.94
C GLU A 490 13.03 12.65 -21.36
N HIS A 491 13.97 13.36 -21.98
CA HIS A 491 13.83 14.72 -22.50
C HIS A 491 13.51 14.75 -24.00
N LEU A 492 13.19 13.58 -24.57
CA LEU A 492 12.92 13.39 -25.97
C LEU A 492 11.45 13.04 -26.16
N ILE A 493 10.86 13.56 -27.24
CA ILE A 493 9.55 13.13 -27.73
C ILE A 493 9.76 12.45 -29.07
N LEU A 494 9.27 11.22 -29.20
CA LEU A 494 9.34 10.44 -30.42
C LEU A 494 8.00 10.52 -31.14
N VAL A 495 8.03 10.94 -32.40
CA VAL A 495 6.88 11.10 -33.28
C VAL A 495 6.99 10.07 -34.40
N PHE A 496 5.97 9.22 -34.51
CA PHE A 496 5.91 8.13 -35.48
C PHE A 496 4.92 8.50 -36.58
N TYR A 497 5.38 8.47 -37.83
CA TYR A 497 4.60 8.87 -38.99
C TYR A 497 4.17 7.67 -39.82
N LEU A 498 2.97 7.75 -40.38
CA LEU A 498 2.47 6.79 -41.34
C LEU A 498 3.10 7.08 -42.71
N CYS A 499 4.04 6.25 -43.17
CA CYS A 499 4.67 6.40 -44.48
C CYS A 499 3.81 5.73 -45.57
N LEU A 500 3.24 6.54 -46.48
CA LEU A 500 2.29 6.07 -47.50
C LEU A 500 2.97 5.37 -48.71
N GLU A 501 4.28 5.58 -48.91
CA GLU A 501 4.95 5.20 -50.17
C GLU A 501 5.61 3.81 -50.16
N SER A 502 5.94 3.24 -49.01
CA SER A 502 6.57 1.91 -48.93
C SER A 502 5.84 0.89 -48.06
N GLY A 503 5.07 1.32 -47.04
CA GLY A 503 4.29 0.43 -46.16
C GLY A 503 5.11 -0.58 -45.32
N VAL A 504 6.43 -0.68 -45.55
CA VAL A 504 7.31 -1.63 -44.87
C VAL A 504 7.94 -1.02 -43.61
N ASP A 505 8.31 0.27 -43.66
CA ASP A 505 9.09 0.91 -42.61
C ASP A 505 8.39 2.15 -42.03
N THR A 506 8.61 2.34 -40.73
CA THR A 506 8.06 3.42 -39.91
C THR A 506 9.03 4.59 -39.83
N ALA A 507 8.59 5.75 -40.29
CA ALA A 507 9.32 7.01 -40.15
C ALA A 507 9.27 7.53 -38.70
N ILE A 508 10.43 7.86 -38.12
CA ILE A 508 10.51 8.35 -36.73
C ILE A 508 11.33 9.62 -36.65
N GLU A 509 10.76 10.64 -36.01
CA GLU A 509 11.48 11.85 -35.65
C GLU A 509 11.48 12.07 -34.15
N CYS A 510 12.58 12.63 -33.69
CA CYS A 510 12.84 12.89 -32.29
C CYS A 510 12.92 14.40 -32.08
N PHE A 511 12.08 14.91 -31.19
CA PHE A 511 12.10 16.29 -30.73
C PHE A 511 12.77 16.37 -29.36
N ASP A 512 13.90 17.09 -29.29
CA ASP A 512 14.62 17.36 -28.06
C ASP A 512 14.01 18.58 -27.36
N THR A 513 13.35 18.35 -26.22
CA THR A 513 12.61 19.41 -25.52
C THR A 513 13.51 20.43 -24.84
N LYS A 514 14.79 20.08 -24.60
CA LYS A 514 15.78 20.97 -23.98
C LYS A 514 16.46 21.86 -25.02
N GLN A 515 16.75 21.31 -26.18
CA GLN A 515 17.41 22.03 -27.27
C GLN A 515 16.42 22.70 -28.24
N ASN A 516 15.13 22.38 -28.14
CA ASN A 516 14.10 22.78 -29.10
C ASN A 516 14.51 22.45 -30.55
N SER A 517 15.01 21.23 -30.76
CA SER A 517 15.56 20.79 -32.04
C SER A 517 14.99 19.45 -32.46
N TRP A 518 14.92 19.24 -33.77
CA TRP A 518 14.44 18.00 -34.38
C TRP A 518 15.60 17.19 -34.92
N ARG A 519 15.46 15.87 -34.84
CA ARG A 519 16.41 14.91 -35.41
C ARG A 519 15.66 13.72 -35.99
N ARG A 520 16.09 13.26 -37.16
CA ARG A 520 15.57 12.04 -37.78
C ARG A 520 16.24 10.81 -37.15
N LEU A 521 15.46 9.81 -36.78
CA LEU A 521 15.99 8.52 -36.33
C LEU A 521 15.94 7.49 -37.46
N ASN A 522 16.59 6.34 -37.23
CA ASN A 522 16.42 5.17 -38.08
C ASN A 522 14.94 4.79 -38.15
N ASN A 523 14.52 4.32 -39.32
CA ASN A 523 13.16 3.82 -39.45
C ASN A 523 13.01 2.53 -38.63
N LEU A 524 11.82 2.34 -38.05
CA LEU A 524 11.46 1.11 -37.37
C LEU A 524 10.83 0.13 -38.38
N GLU A 525 11.30 -1.10 -38.41
CA GLU A 525 10.78 -2.12 -39.32
C GLU A 525 9.33 -2.48 -38.97
N GLY A 526 8.47 -2.60 -39.98
CA GLY A 526 7.05 -2.95 -39.85
C GLY A 526 6.09 -1.73 -39.83
N PRO A 527 4.78 -1.95 -40.05
CA PRO A 527 3.78 -0.89 -40.17
C PRO A 527 3.34 -0.26 -38.82
N VAL A 528 3.11 1.06 -38.81
CA VAL A 528 2.74 1.89 -37.63
C VAL A 528 1.24 1.87 -37.27
N LYS A 529 0.47 0.87 -37.69
CA LYS A 529 -0.94 0.88 -37.33
C LYS A 529 -1.04 0.52 -35.85
N ASP A 530 -1.50 1.46 -35.01
CA ASP A 530 -1.77 1.30 -33.57
C ASP A 530 -0.59 0.79 -32.72
N ILE A 531 0.61 1.38 -32.88
CA ILE A 531 1.74 1.15 -31.96
C ILE A 531 1.40 1.65 -30.56
N VAL A 532 1.82 0.90 -29.54
CA VAL A 532 1.73 1.30 -28.13
C VAL A 532 3.10 1.20 -27.46
N SER A 533 3.41 2.15 -26.58
CA SER A 533 4.62 2.08 -25.74
C SER A 533 4.29 1.56 -24.34
N LEU A 534 5.21 0.79 -23.78
CA LEU A 534 5.23 0.35 -22.39
C LEU A 534 6.66 0.50 -21.84
N LYS A 535 6.86 0.50 -20.53
CA LYS A 535 8.21 0.59 -19.93
C LYS A 535 8.54 -0.70 -19.16
N ASP A 536 9.62 -0.77 -18.38
CA ASP A 536 9.71 -1.59 -17.16
C ASP A 536 10.70 -0.91 -16.19
N ASP A 537 11.20 -1.64 -15.20
CA ASP A 537 12.24 -1.17 -14.28
C ASP A 537 13.58 -0.83 -14.99
N HIS A 538 13.73 -1.21 -16.26
CA HIS A 538 15.00 -1.23 -16.99
C HIS A 538 14.97 -0.51 -18.34
N ALA A 539 13.84 -0.49 -19.05
CA ALA A 539 13.78 -0.03 -20.44
C ALA A 539 12.43 0.54 -20.85
N THR A 540 12.39 1.10 -22.06
CA THR A 540 11.14 1.46 -22.76
C THR A 540 10.98 0.54 -23.95
N TYR A 541 9.77 0.05 -24.19
CA TYR A 541 9.44 -0.85 -25.27
C TYR A 541 8.33 -0.28 -26.14
N LEU A 542 8.32 -0.71 -27.40
CA LEU A 542 7.27 -0.49 -28.38
C LEU A 542 6.67 -1.83 -28.76
N LEU A 543 5.36 -1.87 -28.86
CA LEU A 543 4.62 -3.05 -29.30
C LEU A 543 3.79 -2.68 -30.51
N GLN A 544 4.06 -3.37 -31.62
CA GLN A 544 3.32 -3.23 -32.87
C GLN A 544 2.10 -4.16 -32.90
N THR A 545 1.12 -3.83 -33.74
CA THR A 545 -0.07 -4.67 -33.96
C THR A 545 0.25 -6.05 -34.53
N SER A 546 1.39 -6.18 -35.22
CA SER A 546 1.94 -7.46 -35.70
C SER A 546 2.46 -8.38 -34.57
N GLY A 547 2.52 -7.89 -33.33
CA GLY A 547 3.07 -8.59 -32.18
C GLY A 547 4.57 -8.43 -31.99
N ASP A 548 5.24 -7.64 -32.82
CA ASP A 548 6.66 -7.36 -32.67
C ASP A 548 6.91 -6.39 -31.51
N LEU A 549 7.70 -6.86 -30.54
CA LEU A 549 8.14 -6.11 -29.38
C LEU A 549 9.56 -5.60 -29.61
N TRP A 550 9.73 -4.29 -29.52
CA TRP A 550 11.00 -3.60 -29.71
C TRP A 550 11.41 -2.91 -28.41
N LYS A 551 12.70 -2.85 -28.14
CA LYS A 551 13.29 -2.17 -26.99
C LYS A 551 14.02 -0.93 -27.46
N LEU A 552 13.74 0.22 -26.85
CA LEU A 552 14.57 1.41 -27.03
C LEU A 552 15.92 1.17 -26.37
N VAL A 553 16.97 1.37 -27.14
CA VAL A 553 18.36 1.30 -26.70
C VAL A 553 19.07 2.61 -27.04
N GLN A 554 20.09 2.95 -26.27
CA GLN A 554 20.97 4.07 -26.60
C GLN A 554 22.38 3.49 -26.78
N PRO A 555 22.78 3.12 -28.02
CA PRO A 555 24.11 2.61 -28.28
C PRO A 555 25.19 3.64 -27.94
N GLN A 556 26.46 3.22 -27.96
CA GLN A 556 27.62 4.09 -27.69
C GLN A 556 27.69 5.37 -28.56
N SER A 557 26.87 5.44 -29.61
CA SER A 557 26.70 6.60 -30.50
C SER A 557 25.89 7.76 -29.88
N ASN A 558 25.37 7.63 -28.64
CA ASN A 558 24.48 8.59 -27.96
C ASN A 558 23.10 8.80 -28.63
N PHE A 559 22.78 8.07 -29.70
CA PHE A 559 21.48 8.16 -30.38
C PHE A 559 20.51 7.10 -29.85
N VAL A 560 19.21 7.41 -29.85
CA VAL A 560 18.17 6.41 -29.56
C VAL A 560 18.01 5.52 -30.79
N ASP A 561 17.97 4.20 -30.57
CA ASP A 561 17.75 3.19 -31.59
C ASP A 561 16.82 2.09 -31.05
N PHE A 562 16.44 1.15 -31.91
CA PHE A 562 15.46 0.10 -31.60
C PHE A 562 16.05 -1.30 -31.80
N GLU A 563 15.98 -2.12 -30.76
CA GLU A 563 16.38 -3.53 -30.79
C GLU A 563 15.14 -4.42 -30.82
N HIS A 564 15.01 -5.32 -31.81
CA HIS A 564 13.94 -6.32 -31.81
C HIS A 564 14.14 -7.29 -30.66
N VAL A 565 13.13 -7.44 -29.81
CA VAL A 565 13.20 -8.35 -28.66
C VAL A 565 12.61 -9.69 -29.04
N VAL A 566 11.34 -9.69 -29.44
CA VAL A 566 10.58 -10.91 -29.68
C VAL A 566 9.27 -10.60 -30.39
N LYS A 567 8.75 -11.59 -31.14
CA LYS A 567 7.40 -11.58 -31.67
C LYS A 567 6.44 -12.35 -30.75
N LEU A 568 5.42 -11.67 -30.23
CA LEU A 568 4.47 -12.18 -29.22
C LEU A 568 3.29 -12.98 -29.79
N TRP A 569 2.87 -12.66 -31.01
CA TRP A 569 1.80 -13.33 -31.77
C TRP A 569 2.03 -13.17 -33.28
N SER A 570 1.18 -13.73 -34.14
CA SER A 570 1.37 -13.82 -35.59
C SER A 570 0.40 -13.01 -36.44
N CYS A 571 -0.81 -12.75 -35.95
CA CYS A 571 -1.82 -11.97 -36.68
C CYS A 571 -1.79 -10.47 -36.33
N ASP A 572 -2.32 -9.61 -37.20
CA ASP A 572 -2.49 -8.21 -36.83
C ASP A 572 -3.61 -8.07 -35.80
N TRP A 573 -3.30 -7.43 -34.66
CA TRP A 573 -4.25 -7.20 -33.58
C TRP A 573 -4.23 -5.73 -33.16
N PRO A 574 -5.29 -4.95 -33.43
CA PRO A 574 -5.35 -3.53 -33.06
C PRO A 574 -5.24 -3.31 -31.55
N LEU A 575 -4.30 -2.46 -31.15
CA LEU A 575 -3.96 -2.21 -29.76
C LEU A 575 -4.56 -0.90 -29.24
N HIS A 576 -4.88 -0.88 -27.95
CA HIS A 576 -5.29 0.32 -27.22
C HIS A 576 -4.27 0.71 -26.14
N GLY A 577 -3.44 -0.23 -25.69
CA GLY A 577 -2.32 0.07 -24.81
C GLY A 577 -1.73 -1.18 -24.18
N ALA A 578 -0.59 -1.02 -23.55
CA ALA A 578 0.07 -2.08 -22.81
C ALA A 578 0.69 -1.51 -21.54
N VAL A 579 0.58 -2.24 -20.44
CA VAL A 579 1.04 -1.83 -19.12
C VAL A 579 1.71 -3.03 -18.46
N THR A 580 2.87 -2.81 -17.83
CA THR A 580 3.44 -3.86 -16.95
C THR A 580 3.07 -3.54 -15.51
N PHE A 581 2.81 -4.60 -14.76
CA PHE A 581 2.50 -4.52 -13.35
C PHE A 581 3.21 -5.67 -12.65
N LEU A 582 4.20 -5.33 -11.81
CA LEU A 582 5.20 -6.29 -11.31
C LEU A 582 5.90 -6.96 -12.50
N ASP A 583 5.96 -8.29 -12.51
CA ASP A 583 6.58 -9.08 -13.59
C ASP A 583 5.58 -9.46 -14.71
N ASP A 584 4.34 -8.97 -14.65
CA ASP A 584 3.28 -9.33 -15.59
C ASP A 584 3.06 -8.20 -16.63
N LEU A 585 2.94 -8.58 -17.90
CA LEU A 585 2.60 -7.67 -19.00
C LEU A 585 1.10 -7.80 -19.32
N TYR A 586 0.37 -6.69 -19.26
CA TYR A 586 -1.03 -6.59 -19.65
C TYR A 586 -1.14 -5.86 -20.98
N ILE A 587 -1.77 -6.49 -21.97
CA ILE A 587 -1.94 -5.94 -23.32
C ILE A 587 -3.44 -5.81 -23.57
N TYR A 588 -3.89 -4.60 -23.89
CA TYR A 588 -5.29 -4.30 -24.15
C TYR A 588 -5.47 -3.96 -25.63
N GLY A 589 -6.31 -4.72 -26.32
CA GLY A 589 -6.60 -4.54 -27.73
C GLY A 589 -8.05 -4.83 -28.07
N VAL A 590 -8.43 -4.58 -29.32
CA VAL A 590 -9.81 -4.76 -29.81
C VAL A 590 -10.20 -6.23 -29.74
N LYS A 591 -11.45 -6.57 -29.38
CA LYS A 591 -11.87 -7.97 -29.39
C LYS A 591 -11.81 -8.54 -30.82
N ASP A 592 -11.01 -9.58 -31.01
CA ASP A 592 -10.82 -10.27 -32.28
C ASP A 592 -10.75 -11.79 -32.06
N ASP A 593 -11.60 -12.53 -32.76
CA ASP A 593 -11.68 -13.99 -32.66
C ASP A 593 -10.49 -14.67 -33.37
N ASN A 594 -9.90 -14.04 -34.39
CA ASN A 594 -8.69 -14.55 -35.06
C ASN A 594 -7.50 -14.51 -34.11
N PHE A 595 -7.33 -13.38 -33.41
CA PHE A 595 -6.29 -13.23 -32.39
C PHE A 595 -6.45 -14.26 -31.27
N SER A 596 -7.68 -14.46 -30.77
CA SER A 596 -7.96 -15.40 -29.69
C SER A 596 -7.60 -16.85 -30.03
N ASN A 597 -7.55 -17.19 -31.32
CA ASN A 597 -7.22 -18.52 -31.84
C ASN A 597 -5.76 -18.63 -32.36
N ASP A 598 -4.93 -17.60 -32.19
CA ASP A 598 -3.56 -17.62 -32.69
C ASP A 598 -2.71 -18.68 -31.94
N PRO A 599 -2.15 -19.68 -32.66
CA PRO A 599 -1.41 -20.78 -32.04
C PRO A 599 -0.04 -20.36 -31.47
N LYS A 600 0.45 -19.16 -31.80
CA LYS A 600 1.76 -18.65 -31.34
C LYS A 600 1.64 -17.61 -30.23
N LEU A 601 0.47 -17.44 -29.62
CA LEU A 601 0.30 -16.55 -28.46
C LEU A 601 1.27 -16.91 -27.34
N ARG A 602 2.24 -16.04 -27.10
CA ARG A 602 3.17 -16.20 -25.99
C ARG A 602 2.47 -15.93 -24.67
N LYS A 603 2.80 -16.73 -23.65
CA LYS A 603 2.32 -16.55 -22.28
C LYS A 603 3.36 -15.92 -21.35
N SER A 604 4.62 -15.88 -21.77
CA SER A 604 5.75 -15.33 -21.04
C SER A 604 6.89 -14.98 -22.00
N VAL A 605 7.83 -14.18 -21.53
CA VAL A 605 9.12 -13.90 -22.20
C VAL A 605 10.20 -14.03 -21.14
N ASP A 606 11.07 -15.02 -21.28
CA ASP A 606 12.09 -15.33 -20.29
C ASP A 606 13.00 -14.12 -20.03
N GLY A 607 13.21 -13.79 -18.75
CA GLY A 607 14.01 -12.65 -18.33
C GLY A 607 13.34 -11.27 -18.50
N LEU A 608 12.16 -11.18 -19.10
CA LEU A 608 11.40 -9.93 -19.25
C LEU A 608 10.04 -9.98 -18.55
N PHE A 609 9.13 -10.86 -18.98
CA PHE A 609 7.75 -10.93 -18.50
C PHE A 609 7.41 -12.33 -18.04
N LYS A 610 7.09 -12.48 -16.76
CA LYS A 610 6.70 -13.75 -16.16
C LYS A 610 5.39 -14.26 -16.75
N ASN A 611 4.42 -13.38 -16.90
CA ASN A 611 3.15 -13.68 -17.57
C ASN A 611 2.78 -12.58 -18.56
N ILE A 612 2.12 -12.95 -19.65
CA ILE A 612 1.45 -12.03 -20.58
C ILE A 612 -0.05 -12.28 -20.48
N ILE A 613 -0.80 -11.21 -20.21
CA ILE A 613 -2.24 -11.20 -20.05
C ILE A 613 -2.86 -10.36 -21.15
N TYR A 614 -3.59 -11.04 -22.02
CA TYR A 614 -4.32 -10.41 -23.12
C TYR A 614 -5.73 -10.02 -22.68
N MET A 615 -6.08 -8.75 -22.86
CA MET A 615 -7.34 -8.15 -22.47
C MET A 615 -8.07 -7.61 -23.69
N HIS A 616 -9.38 -7.85 -23.76
CA HIS A 616 -10.20 -7.47 -24.90
C HIS A 616 -11.09 -6.27 -24.61
N SER A 617 -10.99 -5.26 -25.46
CA SER A 617 -11.89 -4.11 -25.53
C SER A 617 -13.17 -4.47 -26.26
N LYS A 618 -14.29 -3.97 -25.74
CA LYS A 618 -15.59 -4.04 -26.43
C LYS A 618 -15.77 -2.94 -27.48
N SER A 619 -14.88 -1.95 -27.50
CA SER A 619 -14.90 -0.85 -28.47
C SER A 619 -13.92 -1.13 -29.60
N ASN A 620 -14.32 -0.79 -30.82
CA ASN A 620 -13.45 -0.78 -31.99
C ASN A 620 -12.81 0.61 -32.22
N GLU A 621 -13.23 1.63 -31.46
CA GLU A 621 -12.66 2.98 -31.54
C GLU A 621 -11.33 3.07 -30.79
N LYS A 622 -10.45 3.98 -31.23
CA LYS A 622 -9.16 4.24 -30.58
C LYS A 622 -9.38 4.61 -29.10
N SER A 623 -8.92 3.73 -28.23
CA SER A 623 -8.91 3.89 -26.78
C SER A 623 -7.47 3.91 -26.29
N ILE A 624 -7.26 4.30 -25.03
CA ILE A 624 -5.98 4.19 -24.34
C ILE A 624 -6.07 3.14 -23.24
N PHE A 625 -4.96 2.48 -22.92
CA PHE A 625 -4.78 1.72 -21.68
C PHE A 625 -3.48 2.16 -21.03
N MET A 626 -3.60 3.03 -20.03
CA MET A 626 -2.47 3.66 -19.35
C MET A 626 -2.59 3.49 -17.84
N PRO A 627 -1.51 3.33 -17.08
CA PRO A 627 -1.59 3.27 -15.64
C PRO A 627 -1.97 4.63 -15.04
N TYR A 628 -2.61 4.58 -13.88
CA TYR A 628 -2.94 5.77 -13.11
C TYR A 628 -2.97 5.45 -11.61
N ILE A 629 -2.43 6.38 -10.81
CA ILE A 629 -2.61 6.43 -9.37
C ILE A 629 -3.43 7.68 -9.12
N VAL A 630 -4.58 7.49 -8.49
CA VAL A 630 -5.30 8.59 -7.85
C VAL A 630 -4.44 9.12 -6.72
N GLN A 631 -4.03 10.39 -6.78
CA GLN A 631 -3.52 11.07 -5.59
C GLN A 631 -4.67 11.16 -4.58
N GLN A 632 -4.47 10.57 -3.39
CA GLN A 632 -5.33 10.86 -2.26
C GLN A 632 -5.09 12.31 -1.81
N ASN A 633 -6.18 12.99 -1.46
CA ASN A 633 -6.12 14.22 -0.67
C ASN A 633 -5.99 13.88 0.81
#